data_AF-A0A3C0TWE4-F1
#
_entry.id   AF-A0A3C0TWE4-F1
#
_cell.length_a   1.000
_cell.length_b   1.000
_cell.length_c   1.000
_cell.angle_alpha   90.00
_cell.angle_beta   90.00
_cell.angle_gamma   90.00
#
_symmetry.space_group_name_H-M   'P 1'
#
loop_
_entity.id
_entity.type
_entity.pdbx_description
1 polymer ?
#
loop_
_entity_poly.entity_id
_entity_poly.type
_entity_poly.pdbx_seq_one_letter_code
_entity_poly.pdbx_strand_id
1 'polypeptide(L)'
;MSNYVVFETPGDIDMRAIRTFGINSKPHTDNPIGYFGTGLKYAIAVLMRTGHTLTINSNGASYRFELRGERFREKHFDFIFMNGDPLPFTTELGKNWELWQAFREIYSNTIDENGEAFVSECPPSTKQATTQIVVDGADFVREFDERYNTFLRGGERSGRGVQIIRAASNHIFYRGMRVHDLKKPSLHTYNILDVIDLTEDRTAKYQFQIEARIMRALAAHHDPEIIKIALQANDDKFEAGLDFTDVWQDPTKEFVECVKTARNQTAIKYVRKRDPSWLQARSARHVFDQLADCIREDEWDLFTTIARQNSAPLLALLLAADRRTAPTESDELAGGE
;
A
#
# COMPACT_ATOMS: atom_id res chain seq x y z
N MET A 1 -20.18 -7.23 -28.88
CA MET A 1 -19.15 -8.29 -29.00
C MET A 1 -18.87 -8.76 -27.59
N SER A 2 -18.84 -10.07 -27.34
CA SER A 2 -18.47 -10.60 -26.03
C SER A 2 -16.96 -10.51 -25.87
N ASN A 3 -16.51 -10.00 -24.72
CA ASN A 3 -15.10 -9.89 -24.39
C ASN A 3 -14.84 -10.80 -23.19
N TYR A 4 -13.91 -11.73 -23.35
CA TYR A 4 -13.52 -12.69 -22.33
C TYR A 4 -12.26 -12.18 -21.65
N VAL A 5 -12.22 -12.23 -20.32
CA VAL A 5 -10.96 -12.12 -19.57
C VAL A 5 -10.44 -13.54 -19.38
N VAL A 6 -9.26 -13.80 -19.93
CA VAL A 6 -8.57 -15.09 -19.87
C VAL A 6 -7.40 -14.96 -18.93
N PHE A 7 -7.30 -15.90 -17.99
CA PHE A 7 -6.14 -16.07 -17.11
C PHE A 7 -5.50 -17.42 -17.44
N GLU A 8 -4.28 -17.41 -17.94
CA GLU A 8 -3.56 -18.59 -18.37
C GLU A 8 -2.36 -18.85 -17.45
N THR A 9 -2.30 -20.03 -16.82
CA THR A 9 -1.17 -20.47 -15.99
C THR A 9 -0.57 -21.77 -16.51
N PRO A 10 0.75 -21.98 -16.33
CA PRO A 10 1.39 -23.25 -16.69
C PRO A 10 0.95 -24.37 -15.75
N GLY A 11 0.81 -25.58 -16.31
CA GLY A 11 0.39 -26.76 -15.58
C GLY A 11 -1.12 -26.93 -15.50
N ASP A 12 -1.53 -28.13 -15.11
CA ASP A 12 -2.94 -28.51 -15.01
C ASP A 12 -3.44 -28.37 -13.58
N ILE A 13 -4.54 -27.63 -13.41
CA ILE A 13 -5.23 -27.54 -12.13
C ILE A 13 -5.88 -28.88 -11.79
N ASP A 14 -5.61 -29.36 -10.58
CA ASP A 14 -6.32 -30.52 -10.05
C ASP A 14 -7.76 -30.13 -9.69
N MET A 15 -8.75 -30.74 -10.34
CA MET A 15 -10.17 -30.48 -10.09
C MET A 15 -10.60 -30.75 -8.64
N ARG A 16 -9.83 -31.54 -7.87
CA ARG A 16 -10.02 -31.70 -6.42
C ARG A 16 -9.86 -30.36 -5.68
N ALA A 17 -9.06 -29.43 -6.19
CA ALA A 17 -8.92 -28.08 -5.62
C ALA A 17 -10.22 -27.27 -5.69
N ILE A 18 -11.14 -27.60 -6.61
CA ILE A 18 -12.47 -26.97 -6.70
C ILE A 18 -13.49 -27.75 -5.86
N ARG A 19 -13.41 -29.08 -5.88
CA ARG A 19 -14.38 -29.97 -5.22
C ARG A 19 -14.15 -30.14 -3.71
N THR A 20 -12.94 -29.90 -3.20
CA THR A 20 -12.59 -30.20 -1.81
C THR A 20 -12.13 -28.95 -1.07
N PHE A 21 -12.74 -28.69 0.08
CA PHE A 21 -12.31 -27.63 1.00
C PHE A 21 -11.02 -28.01 1.73
N GLY A 22 -10.13 -27.04 1.94
CA GLY A 22 -8.89 -27.24 2.71
C GLY A 22 -7.71 -27.85 1.94
N ILE A 23 -7.84 -28.07 0.62
CA ILE A 23 -6.70 -28.45 -0.22
C ILE A 23 -5.98 -27.17 -0.68
N ASN A 24 -4.72 -27.01 -0.27
CA ASN A 24 -3.82 -26.00 -0.80
C ASN A 24 -2.50 -26.67 -1.22
N SER A 25 -2.10 -26.50 -2.46
CA SER A 25 -0.79 -26.91 -2.96
C SER A 25 -0.27 -25.83 -3.90
N LYS A 26 0.57 -24.94 -3.39
CA LYS A 26 1.35 -23.98 -4.20
C LYS A 26 2.83 -24.37 -4.10
N PRO A 27 3.30 -25.35 -4.90
CA PRO A 27 4.63 -25.95 -4.72
C PRO A 27 5.79 -25.02 -5.11
N HIS A 28 5.53 -23.91 -5.80
CA HIS A 28 6.54 -23.06 -6.41
C HIS A 28 6.68 -21.67 -5.78
N THR A 29 6.03 -21.41 -4.64
CA THR A 29 6.19 -20.16 -3.91
C THR A 29 6.28 -20.40 -2.42
N ASP A 30 7.36 -19.93 -1.81
CA ASP A 30 7.55 -19.96 -0.35
C ASP A 30 6.66 -18.93 0.37
N ASN A 31 5.95 -18.11 -0.40
CA ASN A 31 5.32 -16.88 0.06
C ASN A 31 4.02 -16.56 -0.71
N PRO A 32 3.10 -17.53 -0.89
CA PRO A 32 1.89 -17.33 -1.67
C PRO A 32 1.02 -16.23 -1.06
N ILE A 33 0.43 -15.40 -1.93
CA ILE A 33 -0.53 -14.37 -1.48
C ILE A 33 -1.84 -15.04 -1.01
N GLY A 34 -2.18 -16.20 -1.56
CA GLY A 34 -3.37 -16.99 -1.19
C GLY A 34 -3.05 -18.15 -0.22
N TYR A 35 -3.78 -18.21 0.91
CA TYR A 35 -3.47 -19.12 2.02
C TYR A 35 -4.38 -20.36 2.17
N PHE A 36 -5.64 -20.31 1.70
CA PHE A 36 -6.67 -21.18 2.28
C PHE A 36 -7.28 -22.24 1.34
N GLY A 37 -6.88 -22.33 0.07
CA GLY A 37 -7.48 -23.31 -0.86
C GLY A 37 -8.98 -23.13 -1.07
N THR A 38 -9.56 -22.03 -0.58
CA THR A 38 -10.98 -21.66 -0.64
C THR A 38 -11.22 -20.53 -1.62
N GLY A 39 -10.24 -19.66 -1.84
CA GLY A 39 -10.38 -18.44 -2.66
C GLY A 39 -11.01 -18.68 -4.04
N LEU A 40 -10.52 -19.67 -4.80
CA LEU A 40 -11.12 -20.00 -6.11
C LEU A 40 -12.61 -20.36 -6.00
N LYS A 41 -13.03 -21.05 -4.94
CA LYS A 41 -14.45 -21.39 -4.70
C LYS A 41 -15.29 -20.14 -4.41
N TYR A 42 -14.74 -19.19 -3.65
CA TYR A 42 -15.37 -17.88 -3.43
C TYR A 42 -15.50 -17.11 -4.73
N ALA A 43 -14.44 -17.08 -5.55
CA ALA A 43 -14.46 -16.42 -6.85
C ALA A 43 -15.52 -17.04 -7.78
N ILE A 44 -15.60 -18.37 -7.86
CA ILE A 44 -16.66 -19.08 -8.60
C ILE A 44 -18.04 -18.65 -8.09
N ALA A 45 -18.28 -18.70 -6.77
CA ALA A 45 -19.59 -18.34 -6.19
C ALA A 45 -19.99 -16.89 -6.49
N VAL A 46 -19.06 -15.95 -6.41
CA VAL A 46 -19.27 -14.53 -6.74
C VAL A 46 -19.61 -14.36 -8.23
N LEU A 47 -18.83 -14.98 -9.11
CA LEU A 47 -19.04 -14.90 -10.56
C LEU A 47 -20.41 -15.43 -10.95
N MET A 48 -20.78 -16.62 -10.43
CA MET A 48 -22.09 -17.19 -10.71
C MET A 48 -23.23 -16.33 -10.14
N ARG A 49 -23.09 -15.82 -8.90
CA ARG A 49 -24.08 -14.93 -8.27
C ARG A 49 -24.31 -13.62 -9.04
N THR A 50 -23.26 -13.10 -9.65
CA THR A 50 -23.28 -11.83 -10.40
C THR A 50 -23.63 -12.02 -11.88
N GLY A 51 -24.03 -13.24 -12.29
CA GLY A 51 -24.49 -13.51 -13.65
C GLY A 51 -23.37 -13.63 -14.69
N HIS A 52 -22.12 -13.81 -14.27
CA HIS A 52 -21.00 -14.03 -15.18
C HIS A 52 -20.93 -15.49 -15.63
N THR A 53 -20.41 -15.71 -16.83
CA THR A 53 -20.11 -17.07 -17.28
C THR A 53 -18.67 -17.41 -16.94
N LEU A 54 -18.45 -18.61 -16.39
CA LEU A 54 -17.14 -19.12 -16.05
C LEU A 54 -16.88 -20.45 -16.75
N THR A 55 -15.73 -20.56 -17.37
CA THR A 55 -15.18 -21.81 -17.88
C THR A 55 -13.74 -21.98 -17.39
N ILE A 56 -13.39 -23.18 -16.95
CA ILE A 56 -12.00 -23.54 -16.67
C ILE A 56 -11.59 -24.60 -17.70
N ASN A 57 -10.54 -24.33 -18.45
CA ASN A 57 -9.92 -25.29 -19.35
C ASN A 57 -8.65 -25.84 -18.69
N SER A 58 -8.48 -27.16 -18.65
CA SER A 58 -7.26 -27.78 -18.12
C SER A 58 -7.10 -29.20 -18.68
N ASN A 59 -5.86 -29.58 -19.01
CA ASN A 59 -5.52 -30.86 -19.61
C ASN A 59 -6.40 -31.26 -20.82
N GLY A 60 -6.68 -30.31 -21.72
CA GLY A 60 -7.55 -30.52 -22.88
C GLY A 60 -9.05 -30.72 -22.58
N ALA A 61 -9.46 -30.65 -21.31
CA ALA A 61 -10.87 -30.69 -20.90
C ALA A 61 -11.40 -29.28 -20.60
N SER A 62 -12.72 -29.11 -20.72
CA SER A 62 -13.42 -27.87 -20.40
C SER A 62 -14.45 -28.12 -19.30
N TYR A 63 -14.43 -27.26 -18.28
CA TYR A 63 -15.27 -27.34 -17.10
C TYR A 63 -16.14 -26.08 -17.04
N ARG A 64 -17.44 -26.24 -17.31
CA ARG A 64 -18.42 -25.15 -17.33
C ARG A 64 -19.21 -25.15 -16.03
N PHE A 65 -19.48 -23.95 -15.55
CA PHE A 65 -20.23 -23.73 -14.32
C PHE A 65 -21.65 -23.25 -14.65
N GLU A 66 -22.63 -23.80 -13.95
CA GLU A 66 -24.04 -23.47 -14.12
C GLU A 66 -24.74 -23.36 -12.76
N LEU A 67 -25.86 -22.62 -12.71
CA LEU A 67 -26.70 -22.50 -11.53
C LEU A 67 -27.96 -23.34 -11.67
N ARG A 68 -28.37 -23.99 -10.59
CA ARG A 68 -29.70 -24.60 -10.47
C ARG A 68 -30.32 -24.18 -9.15
N GLY A 69 -31.53 -23.61 -9.23
CA GLY A 69 -32.30 -23.21 -8.07
C GLY A 69 -32.96 -24.42 -7.41
N GLU A 70 -32.73 -24.60 -6.11
CA GLU A 70 -33.37 -25.65 -5.31
C GLU A 70 -33.91 -25.08 -4.00
N ARG A 71 -34.98 -25.71 -3.48
CA ARG A 71 -35.54 -25.37 -2.17
C ARG A 71 -34.89 -26.24 -1.10
N PHE A 72 -34.26 -25.59 -0.13
CA PHE A 72 -33.81 -26.25 1.09
C PHE A 72 -34.62 -25.69 2.27
N ARG A 73 -35.51 -26.54 2.81
CA ARG A 73 -36.55 -26.13 3.78
C ARG A 73 -37.44 -25.03 3.17
N GLU A 74 -37.56 -23.90 3.84
CA GLU A 74 -38.39 -22.77 3.42
C GLU A 74 -37.65 -21.74 2.55
N LYS A 75 -36.37 -21.97 2.26
CA LYS A 75 -35.52 -21.03 1.51
C LYS A 75 -35.13 -21.58 0.15
N HIS A 76 -35.00 -20.68 -0.81
CA HIS A 76 -34.45 -20.96 -2.13
C HIS A 76 -32.93 -20.71 -2.10
N PHE A 77 -32.16 -21.59 -2.74
CA PHE A 77 -30.72 -21.45 -2.90
C PHE A 77 -30.33 -21.78 -4.34
N ASP A 78 -29.34 -21.06 -4.88
CA ASP A 78 -28.75 -21.39 -6.18
C ASP A 78 -27.50 -22.25 -5.96
N PHE A 79 -27.63 -23.52 -6.30
CA PHE A 79 -26.55 -24.49 -6.25
C PHE A 79 -25.68 -24.37 -7.49
N ILE A 80 -24.36 -24.48 -7.30
CA ILE A 80 -23.39 -24.39 -8.39
C ILE A 80 -23.07 -25.80 -8.86
N PHE A 81 -23.15 -26.02 -10.16
CA PHE A 81 -22.81 -27.27 -10.81
C PHE A 81 -21.60 -27.07 -11.72
N MET A 82 -20.77 -28.10 -11.84
CA MET A 82 -19.63 -28.15 -12.76
C MET A 82 -19.83 -29.34 -13.71
N ASN A 83 -20.02 -29.07 -15.00
CA ASN A 83 -20.36 -30.08 -16.02
C ASN A 83 -21.55 -30.99 -15.60
N GLY A 84 -22.56 -30.43 -14.94
CA GLY A 84 -23.75 -31.17 -14.50
C GLY A 84 -23.64 -31.88 -13.16
N ASP A 85 -22.46 -31.92 -12.54
CA ASP A 85 -22.28 -32.42 -11.17
C ASP A 85 -22.41 -31.30 -10.14
N PRO A 86 -23.13 -31.49 -9.02
CA PRO A 86 -23.22 -30.48 -7.97
C PRO A 86 -21.87 -30.29 -7.25
N LEU A 87 -21.53 -29.04 -6.94
CA LEU A 87 -20.41 -28.69 -6.07
C LEU A 87 -20.88 -28.58 -4.60
N PRO A 88 -20.00 -28.75 -3.60
CA PRO A 88 -20.37 -28.72 -2.20
C PRO A 88 -20.57 -27.30 -1.64
N PHE A 89 -20.89 -26.33 -2.50
CA PHE A 89 -21.13 -24.94 -2.13
C PHE A 89 -22.12 -24.27 -3.08
N THR A 90 -22.76 -23.21 -2.61
CA THR A 90 -23.76 -22.42 -3.34
C THR A 90 -23.26 -21.00 -3.60
N THR A 91 -24.07 -20.17 -4.24
CA THR A 91 -23.83 -18.73 -4.39
C THR A 91 -23.78 -17.95 -3.08
N GLU A 92 -24.18 -18.56 -1.94
CA GLU A 92 -24.09 -17.96 -0.61
C GLU A 92 -22.65 -17.95 -0.05
N LEU A 93 -21.75 -18.78 -0.61
CA LEU A 93 -20.34 -18.76 -0.23
C LEU A 93 -19.75 -17.39 -0.59
N GLY A 94 -19.13 -16.72 0.39
CA GLY A 94 -18.60 -15.38 0.17
C GLY A 94 -19.68 -14.37 -0.22
N LYS A 95 -20.88 -14.42 0.37
CA LYS A 95 -21.96 -13.47 0.08
C LYS A 95 -21.59 -11.99 0.28
N ASN A 96 -20.58 -11.71 1.11
CA ASN A 96 -20.05 -10.37 1.32
C ASN A 96 -18.93 -9.99 0.34
N TRP A 97 -18.53 -10.90 -0.55
CA TRP A 97 -17.52 -10.62 -1.56
C TRP A 97 -18.11 -9.87 -2.75
N GLU A 98 -17.38 -8.85 -3.20
CA GLU A 98 -17.66 -8.08 -4.40
C GLU A 98 -16.90 -8.64 -5.62
N LEU A 99 -17.30 -8.19 -6.82
CA LEU A 99 -16.74 -8.69 -8.09
C LEU A 99 -15.22 -8.51 -8.17
N TRP A 100 -14.71 -7.34 -7.77
CA TRP A 100 -13.28 -7.05 -7.75
C TRP A 100 -12.49 -7.99 -6.83
N GLN A 101 -13.10 -8.54 -5.77
CA GLN A 101 -12.43 -9.50 -4.88
C GLN A 101 -12.28 -10.87 -5.55
N ALA A 102 -13.27 -11.28 -6.35
CA ALA A 102 -13.16 -12.46 -7.20
C ALA A 102 -12.12 -12.27 -8.31
N PHE A 103 -12.11 -11.11 -8.97
CA PHE A 103 -11.07 -10.74 -9.93
C PHE A 103 -9.68 -10.81 -9.30
N ARG A 104 -9.50 -10.15 -8.15
CA ARG A 104 -8.24 -10.14 -7.40
C ARG A 104 -7.76 -11.54 -7.07
N GLU A 105 -8.66 -12.42 -6.63
CA GLU A 105 -8.32 -13.81 -6.28
C GLU A 105 -7.76 -14.56 -7.48
N ILE A 106 -8.47 -14.52 -8.62
CA ILE A 106 -8.07 -15.20 -9.84
C ILE A 106 -6.75 -14.61 -10.35
N TYR A 107 -6.69 -13.29 -10.54
CA TYR A 107 -5.50 -12.60 -11.05
C TYR A 107 -4.26 -12.82 -10.17
N SER A 108 -4.42 -12.81 -8.84
CA SER A 108 -3.29 -13.07 -7.93
C SER A 108 -2.77 -14.50 -8.07
N ASN A 109 -3.67 -15.50 -8.20
CA ASN A 109 -3.24 -16.87 -8.41
C ASN A 109 -2.54 -17.02 -9.76
N THR A 110 -3.01 -16.31 -10.79
CA THR A 110 -2.34 -16.23 -12.09
C THR A 110 -0.91 -15.71 -11.97
N ILE A 111 -0.71 -14.61 -11.23
CA ILE A 111 0.64 -14.06 -11.00
C ILE A 111 1.51 -15.04 -10.17
N ASP A 112 0.97 -15.59 -9.08
CA ASP A 112 1.68 -16.53 -8.20
C ASP A 112 2.18 -17.77 -8.97
N GLU A 113 1.46 -18.19 -10.01
CA GLU A 113 1.76 -19.35 -10.86
C GLU A 113 2.59 -18.98 -12.11
N ASN A 114 3.12 -17.76 -12.21
CA ASN A 114 3.85 -17.24 -13.38
C ASN A 114 3.02 -17.28 -14.69
N GLY A 115 1.72 -17.06 -14.57
CA GLY A 115 0.80 -16.95 -15.69
C GLY A 115 0.63 -15.53 -16.22
N GLU A 116 -0.26 -15.40 -17.20
CA GLU A 116 -0.64 -14.15 -17.83
C GLU A 116 -2.16 -13.98 -17.86
N ALA A 117 -2.63 -12.73 -17.96
CA ALA A 117 -4.04 -12.44 -18.12
C ALA A 117 -4.24 -11.41 -19.23
N PHE A 118 -5.22 -11.67 -20.09
CA PHE A 118 -5.50 -10.88 -21.30
C PHE A 118 -6.98 -10.92 -21.67
N VAL A 119 -7.41 -9.98 -22.52
CA VAL A 119 -8.76 -9.95 -23.09
C VAL A 119 -8.75 -10.66 -24.45
N SER A 120 -9.78 -11.46 -24.72
CA SER A 120 -10.00 -12.15 -25.99
C SER A 120 -11.42 -11.88 -26.51
N GLU A 121 -11.58 -11.73 -27.82
CA GLU A 121 -12.90 -11.57 -28.48
C GLU A 121 -13.66 -12.89 -28.61
N CYS A 122 -12.96 -14.02 -28.46
CA CYS A 122 -13.53 -15.35 -28.51
C CYS A 122 -13.00 -16.24 -27.38
N PRO A 123 -13.77 -17.26 -26.93
CA PRO A 123 -13.27 -18.21 -25.94
C PRO A 123 -12.03 -18.93 -26.48
N PRO A 124 -10.93 -18.99 -25.73
CA PRO A 124 -9.74 -19.69 -26.17
C PRO A 124 -10.00 -21.20 -26.27
N SER A 125 -9.35 -21.84 -27.25
CA SER A 125 -9.31 -23.31 -27.32
C SER A 125 -8.52 -23.87 -26.15
N THR A 126 -8.96 -25.02 -25.63
CA THR A 126 -8.25 -25.78 -24.59
C THR A 126 -6.83 -26.14 -25.05
N LYS A 127 -5.85 -25.96 -24.17
CA LYS A 127 -4.44 -26.34 -24.38
C LYS A 127 -4.06 -27.47 -23.38
N GLN A 128 -3.04 -28.26 -23.71
CA GLN A 128 -2.46 -29.24 -22.79
C GLN A 128 -1.44 -28.57 -21.86
N ALA A 129 -1.25 -29.11 -20.65
CA ALA A 129 -0.28 -28.63 -19.67
C ALA A 129 -0.43 -27.14 -19.31
N THR A 130 -1.66 -26.65 -19.34
CA THR A 130 -2.02 -25.27 -19.02
C THR A 130 -3.40 -25.22 -18.42
N THR A 131 -3.60 -24.28 -17.52
CA THR A 131 -4.91 -23.95 -16.97
C THR A 131 -5.35 -22.61 -17.53
N GLN A 132 -6.55 -22.53 -18.10
CA GLN A 132 -7.16 -21.27 -18.50
C GLN A 132 -8.45 -21.06 -17.72
N ILE A 133 -8.53 -19.98 -16.94
CA ILE A 133 -9.78 -19.51 -16.35
C ILE A 133 -10.33 -18.45 -17.29
N VAL A 134 -11.52 -18.67 -17.81
CA VAL A 134 -12.16 -17.83 -18.83
C VAL A 134 -13.45 -17.27 -18.25
N VAL A 135 -13.53 -15.95 -18.14
CA VAL A 135 -14.69 -15.24 -17.58
C VAL A 135 -15.30 -14.33 -18.63
N ASP A 136 -16.61 -14.42 -18.82
CA ASP A 136 -17.40 -13.53 -19.68
C ASP A 136 -18.28 -12.60 -18.84
N GLY A 137 -18.27 -11.32 -19.18
CA GLY A 137 -19.13 -10.27 -18.62
C GLY A 137 -18.45 -8.89 -18.65
N ALA A 138 -19.21 -7.88 -19.08
CA ALA A 138 -18.69 -6.52 -19.27
C ALA A 138 -18.14 -5.90 -17.98
N ASP A 139 -18.79 -6.17 -16.85
CA ASP A 139 -18.32 -5.67 -15.55
C ASP A 139 -16.98 -6.29 -15.15
N PHE A 140 -16.74 -7.57 -15.47
CA PHE A 140 -15.47 -8.23 -15.18
C PHE A 140 -14.33 -7.77 -16.12
N VAL A 141 -14.65 -7.42 -17.37
CA VAL A 141 -13.69 -6.74 -18.27
C VAL A 141 -13.30 -5.38 -17.70
N ARG A 142 -14.26 -4.62 -17.15
CA ARG A 142 -13.96 -3.37 -16.45
C ARG A 142 -13.03 -3.58 -15.26
N GLU A 143 -13.22 -4.62 -14.45
CA GLU A 143 -12.28 -4.98 -13.37
C GLU A 143 -10.87 -5.28 -13.91
N PHE A 144 -10.76 -5.91 -15.08
CA PHE A 144 -9.47 -6.15 -15.73
C PHE A 144 -8.82 -4.84 -16.21
N ASP A 145 -9.57 -3.94 -16.84
CA ASP A 145 -9.07 -2.64 -17.30
C ASP A 145 -8.64 -1.76 -16.11
N GLU A 146 -9.42 -1.79 -15.04
CA GLU A 146 -9.21 -1.07 -13.79
C GLU A 146 -8.33 -1.86 -12.79
N ARG A 147 -7.68 -2.95 -13.22
CA ARG A 147 -6.89 -3.83 -12.33
C ARG A 147 -5.87 -3.09 -11.47
N TYR A 148 -5.41 -1.92 -11.89
CA TYR A 148 -4.47 -1.09 -11.14
C TYR A 148 -5.08 -0.40 -9.89
N ASN A 149 -6.41 -0.41 -9.74
CA ASN A 149 -7.10 -0.07 -8.50
C ASN A 149 -6.92 -1.16 -7.42
N THR A 150 -6.59 -2.38 -7.86
CA THR A 150 -6.38 -3.56 -7.00
C THR A 150 -4.90 -3.93 -6.91
N PHE A 151 -4.14 -3.73 -7.99
CA PHE A 151 -2.74 -4.13 -8.09
C PHE A 151 -1.85 -2.93 -8.39
N LEU A 152 -0.85 -2.71 -7.54
CA LEU A 152 0.09 -1.62 -7.70
C LEU A 152 0.96 -1.82 -8.95
N ARG A 153 0.87 -0.89 -9.90
CA ARG A 153 1.73 -0.89 -11.09
C ARG A 153 3.18 -0.63 -10.68
N GLY A 154 4.09 -1.55 -11.04
CA GLY A 154 5.50 -1.47 -10.66
C GLY A 154 5.77 -1.73 -9.17
N GLY A 155 4.76 -2.18 -8.41
CA GLY A 155 4.93 -2.55 -7.01
C GLY A 155 5.75 -3.83 -6.87
N GLU A 156 6.73 -3.81 -5.96
CA GLU A 156 7.50 -4.99 -5.59
C GLU A 156 6.60 -6.08 -4.99
N ARG A 157 6.88 -7.34 -5.33
CA ARG A 157 6.10 -8.51 -4.91
C ARG A 157 6.79 -9.35 -3.83
N SER A 158 8.07 -9.13 -3.64
CA SER A 158 8.91 -9.81 -2.66
C SER A 158 9.96 -8.82 -2.13
N GLY A 159 10.56 -9.13 -0.99
CA GLY A 159 11.52 -8.25 -0.33
C GLY A 159 11.25 -8.13 1.16
N ARG A 160 11.80 -7.08 1.77
CA ARG A 160 11.61 -6.73 3.19
C ARG A 160 11.34 -5.24 3.33
N GLY A 161 10.70 -4.86 4.43
CA GLY A 161 10.35 -3.49 4.73
C GLY A 161 9.12 -2.99 3.96
N VAL A 162 9.21 -1.74 3.50
CA VAL A 162 8.14 -1.05 2.78
C VAL A 162 8.75 -0.34 1.58
N GLN A 163 8.22 -0.61 0.39
CA GLN A 163 8.49 0.19 -0.80
C GLN A 163 7.61 1.46 -0.71
N ILE A 164 8.26 2.62 -0.70
CA ILE A 164 7.60 3.94 -0.65
C ILE A 164 7.68 4.58 -2.03
N ILE A 165 6.54 4.84 -2.66
CA ILE A 165 6.46 5.45 -3.98
C ILE A 165 5.92 6.88 -3.84
N ARG A 166 6.57 7.83 -4.51
CA ARG A 166 6.21 9.27 -4.54
C ARG A 166 4.94 9.53 -5.36
N ALA A 167 3.81 9.00 -4.90
CA ALA A 167 2.50 9.19 -5.49
C ALA A 167 1.43 9.05 -4.41
N ALA A 168 0.43 9.93 -4.42
CA ALA A 168 -0.69 9.84 -3.50
C ALA A 168 -1.54 8.59 -3.78
N SER A 169 -2.17 8.04 -2.74
CA SER A 169 -3.04 6.86 -2.86
C SER A 169 -4.18 6.91 -1.84
N ASN A 170 -5.29 6.26 -2.17
CA ASN A 170 -6.38 5.98 -1.23
C ASN A 170 -6.23 4.60 -0.57
N HIS A 171 -5.14 3.89 -0.88
CA HIS A 171 -4.97 2.48 -0.56
C HIS A 171 -3.56 2.18 -0.06
N ILE A 172 -3.47 1.16 0.78
CA ILE A 172 -2.21 0.50 1.15
C ILE A 172 -2.13 -0.84 0.43
N PHE A 173 -0.92 -1.13 -0.05
CA PHE A 173 -0.60 -2.36 -0.75
C PHE A 173 0.26 -3.27 0.11
N TYR A 174 0.12 -4.58 -0.09
CA TYR A 174 1.00 -5.61 0.42
C TYR A 174 1.44 -6.48 -0.75
N ARG A 175 2.75 -6.52 -1.01
CA ARG A 175 3.34 -7.21 -2.16
C ARG A 175 2.61 -6.87 -3.47
N GLY A 176 2.35 -5.58 -3.65
CA GLY A 176 1.68 -4.96 -4.78
C GLY A 176 0.18 -5.26 -4.91
N MET A 177 -0.47 -5.86 -3.91
CA MET A 177 -1.92 -6.08 -3.88
C MET A 177 -2.56 -5.16 -2.85
N ARG A 178 -3.66 -4.48 -3.19
CA ARG A 178 -4.44 -3.64 -2.27
C ARG A 178 -4.97 -4.50 -1.12
N VAL A 179 -4.68 -4.07 0.11
CA VAL A 179 -5.11 -4.77 1.33
C VAL A 179 -5.83 -3.87 2.33
N HIS A 180 -5.84 -2.56 2.13
CA HIS A 180 -6.50 -1.64 3.03
C HIS A 180 -6.90 -0.34 2.34
N ASP A 181 -8.07 0.18 2.70
CA ASP A 181 -8.61 1.45 2.24
C ASP A 181 -8.41 2.52 3.29
N LEU A 182 -7.76 3.59 2.88
CA LEU A 182 -7.48 4.71 3.75
C LEU A 182 -8.71 5.60 3.85
N LYS A 183 -9.05 5.99 5.09
CA LYS A 183 -10.07 7.03 5.33
C LYS A 183 -9.63 8.41 4.84
N LYS A 184 -8.32 8.62 4.74
CA LYS A 184 -7.65 9.85 4.32
C LYS A 184 -6.59 9.49 3.29
N PRO A 185 -6.52 10.16 2.13
CA PRO A 185 -5.49 9.85 1.15
C PRO A 185 -4.09 10.00 1.75
N SER A 186 -3.19 9.10 1.38
CA SER A 186 -1.77 9.23 1.69
C SER A 186 -1.08 10.16 0.69
N LEU A 187 0.00 10.80 1.13
CA LEU A 187 0.91 11.58 0.29
C LEU A 187 1.85 10.67 -0.50
N HIS A 188 2.20 9.52 0.06
CA HIS A 188 2.98 8.47 -0.61
C HIS A 188 2.21 7.17 -0.71
N THR A 189 2.54 6.35 -1.71
CA THR A 189 1.96 5.01 -1.85
C THR A 189 2.86 4.04 -1.12
N TYR A 190 2.27 3.30 -0.19
CA TYR A 190 2.99 2.34 0.63
C TYR A 190 2.68 0.91 0.18
N ASN A 191 3.73 0.18 -0.18
CA ASN A 191 3.67 -1.23 -0.49
C ASN A 191 4.49 -2.02 0.53
N ILE A 192 3.78 -2.67 1.44
CA ILE A 192 4.35 -3.47 2.50
C ILE A 192 4.93 -4.77 1.90
N LEU A 193 6.20 -5.06 2.17
CA LEU A 193 6.86 -6.29 1.70
C LEU A 193 7.05 -7.30 2.84
N ASP A 194 7.16 -6.80 4.07
CA ASP A 194 7.15 -7.60 5.29
C ASP A 194 5.82 -8.30 5.52
N VAL A 195 5.87 -9.55 5.98
CA VAL A 195 4.69 -10.35 6.29
C VAL A 195 3.75 -9.61 7.25
N ILE A 196 2.47 -9.53 6.89
CA ILE A 196 1.37 -9.05 7.73
C ILE A 196 0.27 -10.10 7.79
N ASP A 197 -0.54 -10.06 8.85
CA ASP A 197 -1.71 -10.92 8.94
C ASP A 197 -2.82 -10.39 8.02
N LEU A 198 -3.31 -11.26 7.14
CA LEU A 198 -4.46 -10.98 6.30
C LEU A 198 -5.69 -11.76 6.79
N THR A 199 -6.86 -11.21 6.53
CA THR A 199 -8.15 -11.92 6.61
C THR A 199 -8.32 -12.86 5.41
N GLU A 200 -9.37 -13.68 5.42
CA GLU A 200 -9.70 -14.58 4.30
C GLU A 200 -9.98 -13.80 3.00
N ASP A 201 -10.60 -12.63 3.08
CA ASP A 201 -10.82 -11.74 1.95
C ASP A 201 -9.58 -10.88 1.63
N ARG A 202 -8.38 -11.31 2.03
CA ARG A 202 -7.09 -10.71 1.71
C ARG A 202 -7.02 -9.21 2.05
N THR A 203 -7.68 -8.79 3.13
CA THR A 203 -7.53 -7.45 3.70
C THR A 203 -6.63 -7.51 4.92
N ALA A 204 -5.96 -6.40 5.25
CA ALA A 204 -5.09 -6.36 6.41
C ALA A 204 -5.90 -6.55 7.70
N LYS A 205 -5.58 -7.59 8.47
CA LYS A 205 -6.31 -7.94 9.70
C LYS A 205 -6.12 -6.88 10.79
N TYR A 206 -4.93 -6.28 10.85
CA TYR A 206 -4.57 -5.35 11.90
C TYR A 206 -3.93 -4.07 11.33
N GLN A 207 -4.60 -2.93 11.52
CA GLN A 207 -4.11 -1.64 11.06
C GLN A 207 -2.76 -1.26 11.68
N PHE A 208 -2.55 -1.56 12.97
CA PHE A 208 -1.29 -1.26 13.65
C PHE A 208 -0.08 -1.97 13.00
N GLN A 209 -0.27 -3.12 12.34
CA GLN A 209 0.81 -3.80 11.63
C GLN A 209 1.27 -3.00 10.40
N ILE A 210 0.33 -2.41 9.66
CA ILE A 210 0.62 -1.52 8.52
C ILE A 210 1.38 -0.29 9.03
N GLU A 211 0.80 0.43 9.98
CA GLU A 211 1.34 1.69 10.49
C GLU A 211 2.74 1.49 11.07
N ALA A 212 2.94 0.46 11.90
CA ALA A 212 4.25 0.16 12.48
C ALA A 212 5.33 -0.08 11.41
N ARG A 213 5.00 -0.73 10.28
CA ARG A 213 5.95 -0.97 9.18
C ARG A 213 6.25 0.31 8.42
N ILE A 214 5.24 1.12 8.14
CA ILE A 214 5.41 2.43 7.48
C ILE A 214 6.27 3.36 8.34
N MET A 215 6.00 3.46 9.64
CA MET A 215 6.76 4.33 10.54
C MET A 215 8.21 3.89 10.69
N ARG A 216 8.48 2.59 10.78
CA ARG A 216 9.86 2.06 10.77
C ARG A 216 10.55 2.37 9.45
N ALA A 217 9.86 2.19 8.33
CA ALA A 217 10.42 2.48 7.01
C ALA A 217 10.74 3.97 6.84
N LEU A 218 9.86 4.88 7.29
CA LEU A 218 10.11 6.32 7.28
C LEU A 218 11.28 6.71 8.20
N ALA A 219 11.32 6.16 9.43
CA ALA A 219 12.41 6.42 10.37
C ALA A 219 13.77 5.94 9.85
N ALA A 220 13.79 4.84 9.09
CA ALA A 220 14.97 4.27 8.45
C ALA A 220 15.24 4.80 7.03
N HIS A 221 14.45 5.75 6.52
CA HIS A 221 14.56 6.22 5.14
C HIS A 221 15.73 7.21 4.98
N HIS A 222 16.34 7.25 3.80
CA HIS A 222 17.48 8.15 3.50
C HIS A 222 17.15 9.28 2.53
N ASP A 223 15.95 9.28 1.94
CA ASP A 223 15.48 10.38 1.10
C ASP A 223 14.78 11.45 1.96
N PRO A 224 15.40 12.63 2.16
CA PRO A 224 14.83 13.68 3.01
C PRO A 224 13.51 14.24 2.48
N GLU A 225 13.29 14.24 1.15
CA GLU A 225 12.06 14.79 0.59
C GLU A 225 10.85 13.90 0.92
N ILE A 226 11.01 12.58 0.81
CA ILE A 226 9.95 11.63 1.21
C ILE A 226 9.61 11.80 2.69
N ILE A 227 10.63 11.84 3.55
CA ILE A 227 10.46 11.97 5.00
C ILE A 227 9.78 13.29 5.35
N LYS A 228 10.28 14.40 4.80
CA LYS A 228 9.76 15.75 5.05
C LYS A 228 8.30 15.85 4.65
N ILE A 229 7.93 15.39 3.46
CA ILE A 229 6.53 15.37 2.99
C ILE A 229 5.64 14.61 3.99
N ALA A 230 6.05 13.41 4.41
CA ALA A 230 5.27 12.61 5.36
C ALA A 230 5.15 13.29 6.74
N LEU A 231 6.23 13.86 7.27
CA LEU A 231 6.24 14.50 8.59
C LEU A 231 5.57 15.88 8.65
N GLN A 232 5.34 16.51 7.49
CA GLN A 232 4.67 17.81 7.34
C GLN A 232 3.21 17.68 6.88
N ALA A 233 2.71 16.46 6.72
CA ALA A 233 1.34 16.16 6.36
C ALA A 233 0.34 16.93 7.25
N ASN A 234 -0.70 17.45 6.63
CA ASN A 234 -1.83 18.09 7.28
C ASN A 234 -2.89 17.05 7.71
N ASP A 235 -3.81 17.46 8.58
CA ASP A 235 -4.73 16.55 9.28
C ASP A 235 -5.70 15.79 8.35
N ASP A 236 -5.86 16.17 7.08
CA ASP A 236 -6.65 15.44 6.08
C ASP A 236 -5.87 14.32 5.37
N LYS A 237 -4.60 14.10 5.72
CA LYS A 237 -3.76 13.04 5.15
C LYS A 237 -3.53 11.90 6.13
N PHE A 238 -3.24 10.71 5.57
CA PHE A 238 -2.93 9.52 6.35
C PHE A 238 -1.72 9.72 7.27
N GLU A 239 -0.65 10.32 6.75
CA GLU A 239 0.64 10.45 7.45
C GLU A 239 0.58 11.33 8.70
N ALA A 240 -0.38 12.25 8.77
CA ALA A 240 -0.61 13.07 9.96
C ALA A 240 -1.04 12.24 11.19
N GLY A 241 -1.65 11.06 10.96
CA GLY A 241 -2.09 10.15 12.01
C GLY A 241 -1.03 9.17 12.51
N LEU A 242 0.18 9.15 11.93
CA LEU A 242 1.22 8.19 12.31
C LEU A 242 1.81 8.50 13.70
N ASP A 243 1.82 7.52 14.60
CA ASP A 243 2.35 7.62 15.98
C ASP A 243 3.70 6.91 16.15
N PHE A 244 4.78 7.69 16.16
CA PHE A 244 6.15 7.20 16.26
C PHE A 244 6.56 6.77 17.68
N THR A 245 5.67 6.80 18.68
CA THR A 245 6.01 6.52 20.09
C THR A 245 6.60 5.12 20.31
N ASP A 246 6.08 4.12 19.59
CA ASP A 246 6.48 2.70 19.73
C ASP A 246 7.43 2.21 18.63
N VAL A 247 8.04 3.13 17.87
CA VAL A 247 9.07 2.78 16.90
C VAL A 247 10.35 2.41 17.66
N TRP A 248 10.85 1.19 17.44
CA TRP A 248 12.07 0.67 18.08
C TRP A 248 13.33 0.89 17.25
N GLN A 249 13.20 1.00 15.92
CA GLN A 249 14.29 1.29 14.98
C GLN A 249 15.00 2.60 15.36
N ASP A 250 16.31 2.70 15.14
CA ASP A 250 17.04 3.96 15.27
C ASP A 250 16.82 4.84 14.04
N PRO A 251 16.56 6.15 14.21
CA PRO A 251 16.31 7.03 13.07
C PRO A 251 17.59 7.30 12.28
N THR A 252 17.45 7.50 10.98
CA THR A 252 18.53 8.02 10.14
C THR A 252 18.82 9.49 10.46
N LYS A 253 20.00 9.97 10.06
CA LYS A 253 20.35 11.39 10.18
C LYS A 253 19.38 12.26 9.40
N GLU A 254 18.99 11.82 8.21
CA GLU A 254 18.03 12.51 7.35
C GLU A 254 16.66 12.64 8.04
N PHE A 255 16.22 11.59 8.74
CA PHE A 255 15.00 11.64 9.53
C PHE A 255 15.08 12.64 10.69
N VAL A 256 16.17 12.61 11.46
CA VAL A 256 16.42 13.55 12.56
C VAL A 256 16.40 15.01 12.07
N GLU A 257 17.02 15.29 10.92
CA GLU A 257 17.00 16.63 10.32
C GLU A 257 15.58 17.07 9.92
N CYS A 258 14.81 16.19 9.27
CA CYS A 258 13.44 16.50 8.87
C CYS A 258 12.52 16.78 10.07
N VAL A 259 12.71 16.05 11.19
CA VAL A 259 11.94 16.24 12.43
C VAL A 259 12.09 17.64 13.02
N LYS A 260 13.18 18.37 12.75
CA LYS A 260 13.36 19.76 13.23
C LYS A 260 12.27 20.72 12.73
N THR A 261 11.68 20.41 11.58
CA THR A 261 10.61 21.22 10.95
C THR A 261 9.29 20.45 10.81
N ALA A 262 9.17 19.29 11.48
CA ALA A 262 7.99 18.44 11.41
C ALA A 262 6.80 19.01 12.19
N ARG A 263 5.60 18.68 11.73
CA ARG A 263 4.35 18.94 12.46
C ARG A 263 3.99 17.80 13.42
N ASN A 264 4.43 16.59 13.11
CA ASN A 264 4.12 15.39 13.88
C ASN A 264 4.83 15.39 15.26
N GLN A 265 4.04 15.56 16.33
CA GLN A 265 4.56 15.65 17.71
C GLN A 265 5.16 14.34 18.22
N THR A 266 4.65 13.20 17.75
CA THR A 266 5.15 11.88 18.18
C THR A 266 6.53 11.60 17.59
N ALA A 267 6.77 12.00 16.33
CA ALA A 267 8.09 11.94 15.71
C ALA A 267 9.13 12.82 16.46
N ILE A 268 8.72 14.01 16.90
CA ILE A 268 9.56 14.90 17.72
C ILE A 268 9.92 14.24 19.06
N LYS A 269 8.95 13.65 19.76
CA LYS A 269 9.19 12.90 21.02
C LYS A 269 10.11 11.70 20.81
N TYR A 270 9.89 10.97 19.72
CA TYR A 270 10.67 9.80 19.32
C TYR A 270 12.16 10.16 19.11
N VAL A 271 12.45 11.22 18.36
CA VAL A 271 13.84 11.70 18.16
C VAL A 271 14.44 12.21 19.48
N ARG A 272 13.71 12.98 20.28
CA ARG A 272 14.19 13.48 21.60
C ARG A 272 14.66 12.36 22.52
N LYS A 273 13.96 11.22 22.51
CA LYS A 273 14.31 10.07 23.36
C LYS A 273 15.59 9.37 22.92
N ARG A 274 15.95 9.45 21.63
CA ARG A 274 17.05 8.69 21.02
C ARG A 274 18.28 9.52 20.68
N ASP A 275 18.12 10.81 20.46
CA ASP A 275 19.21 11.74 20.21
C ASP A 275 19.20 12.88 21.24
N PRO A 276 19.92 12.73 22.36
CA PRO A 276 20.03 13.78 23.38
C PRO A 276 20.65 15.08 22.86
N SER A 277 21.47 15.03 21.80
CA SER A 277 22.13 16.22 21.23
C SER A 277 21.13 17.17 20.56
N TRP A 278 20.00 16.63 20.10
CA TRP A 278 18.89 17.39 19.53
C TRP A 278 18.32 18.44 20.51
N LEU A 279 18.31 18.15 21.83
CA LEU A 279 17.84 19.08 22.85
C LEU A 279 18.72 20.33 22.93
N GLN A 280 20.04 20.18 22.75
CA GLN A 280 20.99 21.28 22.85
C GLN A 280 20.84 22.28 21.68
N ALA A 281 20.52 21.79 20.48
CA ALA A 281 20.36 22.65 19.30
C ALA A 281 19.04 23.45 19.32
N ARG A 282 17.93 22.86 19.79
CA ARG A 282 16.61 23.51 19.77
C ARG A 282 16.38 24.45 20.96
N SER A 283 16.90 24.12 22.15
CA SER A 283 16.84 25.04 23.28
C SER A 283 17.67 26.30 23.01
N ALA A 284 18.86 26.16 22.43
CA ALA A 284 19.69 27.30 22.04
C ALA A 284 18.98 28.20 21.02
N ARG A 285 18.29 27.62 20.02
CA ARG A 285 17.56 28.40 19.01
C ARG A 285 16.29 29.06 19.55
N HIS A 286 15.51 28.38 20.39
CA HIS A 286 14.31 28.99 20.98
C HIS A 286 14.67 30.11 21.96
N VAL A 287 15.70 29.91 22.79
CA VAL A 287 16.26 30.95 23.66
C VAL A 287 16.81 32.10 22.80
N PHE A 288 17.47 31.80 21.70
CA PHE A 288 17.95 32.82 20.76
C PHE A 288 16.81 33.62 20.13
N ASP A 289 15.76 32.98 19.62
CA ASP A 289 14.62 33.66 19.01
C ASP A 289 13.88 34.52 20.05
N GLN A 290 13.67 34.02 21.27
CA GLN A 290 13.11 34.81 22.38
C GLN A 290 13.98 36.00 22.78
N LEU A 291 15.31 35.84 22.78
CA LEU A 291 16.24 36.92 23.07
C LEU A 291 16.29 37.93 21.94
N ALA A 292 16.29 37.49 20.67
CA ALA A 292 16.29 38.35 19.50
C ALA A 292 15.07 39.28 19.46
N ASP A 293 13.89 38.78 19.86
CA ASP A 293 12.67 39.60 19.96
C ASP A 293 12.72 40.61 21.13
N CYS A 294 13.59 40.41 22.12
CA CYS A 294 13.73 41.29 23.29
C CYS A 294 14.89 42.29 23.18
N ILE A 295 15.79 42.10 22.22
CA ILE A 295 16.97 42.96 22.03
C ILE A 295 16.57 44.14 21.15
N ARG A 296 16.75 45.35 21.67
CA ARG A 296 16.56 46.58 20.90
C ARG A 296 17.64 46.68 19.83
N GLU A 297 17.36 47.32 18.69
CA GLU A 297 18.35 47.43 17.58
C GLU A 297 19.69 48.02 18.03
N ASP A 298 19.70 48.92 19.01
CA ASP A 298 20.91 49.55 19.58
C ASP A 298 21.72 48.62 20.50
N GLU A 299 21.19 47.45 20.87
CA GLU A 299 21.82 46.47 21.77
C GLU A 299 22.38 45.24 21.03
N TRP A 300 22.19 45.17 19.71
CA TRP A 300 22.56 44.00 18.90
C TRP A 300 24.07 43.75 18.89
N ASP A 301 24.88 44.80 18.77
CA ASP A 301 26.34 44.70 18.77
C ASP A 301 26.89 44.18 20.11
N LEU A 302 26.25 44.53 21.23
CA LEU A 302 26.64 44.04 22.55
C LEU A 302 26.28 42.56 22.71
N PHE A 303 25.09 42.18 22.26
CA PHE A 303 24.66 40.78 22.29
C PHE A 303 25.53 39.87 21.43
N THR A 304 25.85 40.28 20.20
CA THR A 304 26.74 39.51 19.30
C THR A 304 28.13 39.35 19.91
N THR A 305 28.64 40.37 20.60
CA THR A 305 29.93 40.34 21.31
C THR A 305 29.92 39.37 22.50
N ILE A 306 28.87 39.40 23.33
CA ILE A 306 28.74 38.49 24.49
C ILE A 306 28.62 37.04 24.04
N ALA A 307 27.82 36.78 23.01
CA ALA A 307 27.62 35.44 22.49
C ALA A 307 28.87 34.87 21.80
N ARG A 308 29.69 35.71 21.16
CA ARG A 308 31.04 35.35 20.65
C ARG A 308 31.99 34.87 21.74
N GLN A 309 31.86 35.42 22.95
CA GLN A 309 32.78 35.14 24.06
C GLN A 309 32.38 33.92 24.89
N ASN A 310 31.10 33.52 24.91
CA ASN A 310 30.59 32.61 25.94
C ASN A 310 30.22 31.19 25.47
N SER A 311 30.00 30.89 24.18
CA SER A 311 29.95 29.49 23.71
C SER A 311 29.98 29.35 22.17
N ALA A 312 30.63 28.29 21.66
CA ALA A 312 30.66 27.96 20.22
C ALA A 312 29.25 27.72 19.59
N PRO A 313 28.27 27.14 20.29
CA PRO A 313 26.90 26.99 19.76
C PRO A 313 26.16 28.32 19.54
N LEU A 314 26.36 29.31 20.43
CA LEU A 314 25.77 30.66 20.29
C LEU A 314 26.36 31.42 19.11
N LEU A 315 27.68 31.27 18.87
CA LEU A 315 28.36 31.85 17.72
C LEU A 315 27.84 31.28 16.39
N ALA A 316 27.58 29.98 16.32
CA ALA A 316 27.05 29.33 15.12
C ALA A 316 25.61 29.79 14.79
N LEU A 317 24.78 30.05 15.81
CA LEU A 317 23.44 30.61 15.65
C LEU A 317 23.48 32.07 15.18
N LEU A 318 24.40 32.88 15.72
CA LEU A 318 24.62 34.27 15.29
C LEU A 318 25.03 34.40 13.82
N LEU A 319 26.02 33.59 13.40
CA LEU A 319 26.49 33.59 12.01
C LEU A 319 25.42 33.12 11.02
N ALA A 320 24.41 32.36 11.48
CA ALA A 320 23.27 31.95 10.67
C ALA A 320 22.15 33.02 10.61
N ALA A 321 22.06 33.91 11.61
CA ALA A 321 21.11 35.02 11.65
C ALA A 321 21.57 36.21 10.79
N ASP A 322 22.88 36.52 10.84
CA ASP A 322 23.53 37.62 10.10
C ASP A 322 23.44 37.47 8.57
N ARG A 323 23.18 36.25 8.07
CA ARG A 323 22.93 36.00 6.64
C ARG A 323 21.54 36.41 6.15
N ARG A 324 20.60 36.74 7.05
CA ARG A 324 19.25 37.23 6.67
C ARG A 324 19.18 38.75 6.50
N THR A 325 20.20 39.47 6.96
CA THR A 325 20.30 40.93 6.91
C THR A 325 21.19 41.43 5.76
N ALA A 326 21.81 40.52 4.99
CA ALA A 326 22.51 40.91 3.77
C ALA A 326 21.49 41.37 2.71
N PRO A 327 21.58 42.62 2.22
CA PRO A 327 20.67 43.12 1.18
C PRO A 327 20.81 42.26 -0.07
N THR A 328 19.68 41.86 -0.66
CA THR A 328 19.65 41.24 -1.98
C THR A 328 20.15 42.24 -3.01
N GLU A 329 21.34 42.00 -3.57
CA GLU A 329 21.83 42.68 -4.78
C GLU A 329 20.90 42.34 -5.96
N SER A 330 19.83 43.10 -6.15
CA SER A 330 19.06 43.05 -7.40
C SER A 330 18.35 44.34 -7.82
N ASP A 331 18.57 45.49 -7.16
CA ASP A 331 17.85 46.74 -7.48
C ASP A 331 18.75 47.96 -7.80
N GLU A 332 19.88 47.76 -8.49
CA GLU A 332 20.65 48.90 -9.06
C GLU A 332 21.11 48.65 -10.50
N LEU A 333 20.18 48.59 -11.45
CA LEU A 333 20.45 48.95 -12.86
C LEU A 333 19.16 49.50 -13.51
N ALA A 334 18.71 50.67 -13.05
CA ALA A 334 17.77 51.50 -13.80
C ALA A 334 17.95 52.98 -13.42
N GLY A 335 18.81 53.69 -14.14
CA GLY A 335 18.92 55.15 -14.02
C GLY A 335 20.28 55.69 -14.47
N GLY A 336 20.44 55.93 -15.77
CA GLY A 336 21.57 56.66 -16.33
C GLY A 336 21.32 56.98 -17.80
N GLU A 337 21.34 58.28 -18.11
CA GLU A 337 20.97 59.00 -19.34
C GLU A 337 21.52 58.46 -20.67
#